data_AF-A0A7S2WZU4-F1
#
_entry.id   AF-A0A7S2WZU4-F1
#
_cell.length_a   1.000
_cell.length_b   1.000
_cell.length_c   1.000
_cell.angle_alpha   90.00
_cell.angle_beta   90.00
_cell.angle_gamma   90.00
#
_symmetry.space_group_name_H-M   'P 1'
#
loop_
_entity.id
_entity.type
_entity.pdbx_description
1 polymer ?
#
loop_
_entity_poly.entity_id
_entity_poly.type
_entity_poly.pdbx_seq_one_letter_code
_entity_poly.pdbx_strand_id
1 'polypeptide(L)'
;MPRSKRQRVVTLSKVSKKQREWKEGLIEKVRDAVDKFPSVYVFKYKDMKNNSFKALRDKLRESSRFFLGSNKVLQVALGREAADEVRENMSQLSKLIKGHVGLLFTELPLEKVKEEFEGVVEPEFAKAGAKAKETVSFSKGKVDGPHG
;
A
#
# COMPACT_ATOMS: atom_id res chain seq x y z
N MET A 1 26.32 20.43 30.75
CA MET A 1 24.91 20.42 31.20
C MET A 1 24.08 19.54 30.27
N PRO A 2 23.30 18.57 30.77
CA PRO A 2 22.36 17.83 29.92
C PRO A 2 21.34 18.80 29.34
N ARG A 3 21.22 18.85 28.01
CA ARG A 3 20.21 19.70 27.32
C ARG A 3 18.82 19.36 27.87
N SER A 4 18.04 20.39 28.18
CA SER A 4 16.64 20.34 28.66
C SER A 4 15.90 19.09 28.15
N LYS A 5 15.72 18.10 29.02
CA LYS A 5 15.01 16.85 28.73
C LYS A 5 13.53 17.08 28.99
N ARG A 6 12.75 17.28 27.93
CA ARG A 6 11.29 17.43 28.03
C ARG A 6 10.67 16.11 28.49
N GLN A 7 9.70 16.19 29.40
CA GLN A 7 8.93 15.03 29.85
C GLN A 7 8.18 14.43 28.67
N ARG A 8 8.34 13.13 28.45
CA ARG A 8 7.63 12.38 27.41
C ARG A 8 6.49 11.61 28.07
N VAL A 9 5.26 11.88 27.68
CA VAL A 9 4.10 11.10 28.12
C VAL A 9 4.25 9.66 27.62
N VAL A 10 4.23 8.70 28.54
CA VAL A 10 4.36 7.26 28.23
C VAL A 10 2.96 6.65 28.19
N THR A 11 2.61 6.02 27.07
CA THR A 11 1.33 5.34 26.87
C THR A 11 1.40 3.90 27.38
N LEU A 12 0.39 3.46 28.15
CA LEU A 12 0.28 2.10 28.68
C LEU A 12 -0.39 1.10 27.71
N SER A 13 -0.35 1.38 26.41
CA SER A 13 -0.98 0.51 25.40
C SER A 13 -0.24 -0.81 25.26
N LYS A 14 -0.96 -1.90 25.01
CA LYS A 14 -0.38 -3.23 24.74
C LYS A 14 0.45 -3.31 23.45
N VAL A 15 0.31 -2.35 22.54
CA VAL A 15 0.96 -2.39 21.22
C VAL A 15 2.39 -1.86 21.31
N SER A 16 3.35 -2.69 20.91
CA SER A 16 4.76 -2.32 20.78
C SER A 16 5.07 -1.82 19.37
N LYS A 17 6.19 -1.09 19.24
CA LYS A 17 6.66 -0.64 17.93
C LYS A 17 7.19 -1.82 17.13
N LYS A 18 6.80 -1.92 15.86
CA LYS A 18 7.40 -2.88 14.93
C LYS A 18 8.90 -2.62 14.79
N GLN A 19 9.70 -3.63 15.10
CA GLN A 19 11.16 -3.56 15.08
C GLN A 19 11.72 -4.04 13.73
N ARG A 20 13.04 -4.12 13.66
CA ARG A 20 13.81 -4.49 12.46
C ARG A 20 13.43 -5.88 11.93
N GLU A 21 13.22 -6.84 12.82
CA GLU A 21 12.81 -8.22 12.50
C GLU A 21 11.55 -8.28 11.63
N TRP A 22 10.57 -7.39 11.87
CA TRP A 22 9.36 -7.33 11.06
C TRP A 22 9.64 -6.90 9.61
N LYS A 23 10.64 -6.01 9.42
CA LYS A 23 11.06 -5.57 8.08
C LYS A 23 11.85 -6.66 7.37
N GLU A 24 12.71 -7.38 8.10
CA GLU A 24 13.47 -8.52 7.58
C GLU A 24 12.54 -9.65 7.16
N GLY A 25 11.56 -10.01 7.99
CA GLY A 25 10.54 -10.99 7.62
C GLY A 25 9.61 -10.52 6.48
N LEU A 26 9.50 -9.22 6.21
CA LEU A 26 8.81 -8.74 5.00
C LEU A 26 9.68 -8.94 3.75
N ILE A 27 11.00 -8.73 3.86
CA ILE A 27 11.95 -8.94 2.76
C ILE A 27 11.96 -10.41 2.35
N GLU A 28 12.09 -11.31 3.33
CA GLU A 28 12.09 -12.76 3.09
C GLU A 28 10.81 -13.21 2.38
N LYS A 29 9.64 -12.78 2.86
CA LYS A 29 8.36 -13.15 2.23
C LYS A 29 8.22 -12.63 0.79
N VAL A 30 8.81 -11.48 0.48
CA VAL A 30 8.82 -10.96 -0.89
C VAL A 30 9.74 -11.82 -1.76
N ARG A 31 10.93 -12.18 -1.27
CA ARG A 31 11.86 -13.07 -1.99
C ARG A 31 11.23 -14.44 -2.24
N ASP A 32 10.61 -15.04 -1.24
CA ASP A 32 9.86 -16.29 -1.39
C ASP A 32 8.74 -16.18 -2.45
N ALA A 33 8.10 -15.01 -2.58
CA ALA A 33 7.05 -14.80 -3.56
C ALA A 33 7.60 -14.61 -4.98
N VAL A 34 8.82 -14.08 -5.13
CA VAL A 34 9.51 -13.98 -6.43
C VAL A 34 9.75 -15.37 -7.03
N ASP A 35 10.07 -16.35 -6.19
CA ASP A 35 10.33 -17.72 -6.64
C ASP A 35 9.03 -18.51 -6.89
N LYS A 36 7.98 -18.25 -6.11
CA LYS A 36 6.70 -18.98 -6.19
C LYS A 36 5.81 -18.54 -7.35
N PHE A 37 5.76 -17.25 -7.64
CA PHE A 37 4.83 -16.69 -8.62
C PHE A 37 5.52 -16.37 -9.94
N PRO A 38 4.85 -16.61 -11.09
CA PRO A 38 5.44 -16.36 -12.39
C PRO A 38 5.49 -14.88 -12.74
N SER A 39 4.55 -14.07 -12.25
CA SER A 39 4.41 -12.65 -12.62
C SER A 39 4.38 -11.73 -11.41
N VAL A 40 4.97 -10.54 -11.58
CA VAL A 40 5.01 -9.48 -10.58
C VAL A 40 4.51 -8.18 -11.19
N TYR A 41 3.55 -7.54 -10.52
CA TYR A 41 2.99 -6.26 -10.93
C TYR A 41 3.19 -5.21 -9.86
N VAL A 42 3.49 -3.99 -10.30
CA VAL A 42 3.55 -2.79 -9.46
C VAL A 42 2.25 -2.03 -9.65
N PHE A 43 1.46 -1.91 -8.59
CA PHE A 43 0.19 -1.17 -8.65
C PHE A 43 0.28 0.10 -7.81
N LYS A 44 -0.30 1.17 -8.35
CA LYS A 44 -0.44 2.45 -7.66
C LYS A 44 -1.85 2.56 -7.12
N TYR A 45 -1.98 3.02 -5.88
CA TYR A 45 -3.29 3.23 -5.27
C TYR A 45 -3.39 4.65 -4.73
N LYS A 46 -4.63 5.15 -4.65
CA LYS A 46 -4.95 6.45 -4.07
C LYS A 46 -6.10 6.26 -3.08
N ASP A 47 -5.94 6.80 -1.88
CA ASP A 47 -6.97 6.80 -0.85
C ASP A 47 -7.58 5.41 -0.54
N MET A 48 -6.74 4.37 -0.57
CA MET A 48 -7.14 2.98 -0.33
C MET A 48 -7.65 2.77 1.11
N LYS A 49 -8.87 2.21 1.23
CA LYS A 49 -9.43 1.76 2.50
C LYS A 49 -9.04 0.32 2.81
N ASN A 50 -8.89 0.02 4.10
CA ASN A 50 -8.57 -1.33 4.55
C ASN A 50 -9.66 -2.34 4.21
N ASN A 51 -10.94 -1.96 4.26
CA ASN A 51 -12.05 -2.91 4.03
C ASN A 51 -12.14 -3.34 2.57
N SER A 52 -12.14 -2.38 1.64
CA SER A 52 -12.18 -2.62 0.19
C SER A 52 -10.94 -3.39 -0.26
N PHE A 53 -9.76 -3.03 0.26
CA PHE A 53 -8.53 -3.76 -0.03
C PHE A 53 -8.52 -5.18 0.56
N LYS A 54 -9.11 -5.40 1.74
CA LYS A 54 -9.28 -6.76 2.29
C LYS A 54 -10.16 -7.61 1.37
N ALA A 55 -11.28 -7.07 0.90
CA ALA A 55 -12.15 -7.79 -0.03
C ALA A 55 -11.41 -8.20 -1.32
N LEU A 56 -10.64 -7.29 -1.92
CA LEU A 56 -9.79 -7.59 -3.08
C LEU A 56 -8.74 -8.67 -2.76
N ARG A 57 -8.09 -8.55 -1.59
CA ARG A 57 -7.07 -9.51 -1.15
C ARG A 57 -7.66 -10.91 -0.90
N ASP A 58 -8.87 -10.98 -0.35
CA ASP A 58 -9.56 -12.24 -0.08
C ASP A 58 -10.04 -12.89 -1.38
N LYS A 59 -10.55 -12.10 -2.33
CA LYS A 59 -10.95 -12.58 -3.67
C LYS A 59 -9.78 -13.21 -4.44
N LEU A 60 -8.58 -12.63 -4.33
CA LEU A 60 -7.39 -13.06 -5.04
C LEU A 60 -6.42 -13.90 -4.18
N ARG A 61 -6.89 -14.40 -3.03
CA ARG A 61 -6.04 -15.02 -2.01
C ARG A 61 -5.34 -16.30 -2.48
N GLU A 62 -6.00 -17.06 -3.34
CA GLU A 62 -5.53 -18.36 -3.83
C GLU A 62 -4.47 -18.20 -4.92
N SER A 63 -4.69 -17.29 -5.87
CA SER A 63 -3.84 -17.11 -7.04
C SER A 63 -2.78 -16.01 -6.89
N SER A 64 -2.90 -15.16 -5.84
CA SER A 64 -2.13 -13.93 -5.76
C SER A 64 -1.70 -13.56 -4.34
N ARG A 65 -0.61 -12.79 -4.25
CA ARG A 65 -0.07 -12.26 -3.00
C ARG A 65 0.26 -10.77 -3.10
N PHE A 66 -0.40 -10.01 -2.24
CA PHE A 66 -0.19 -8.57 -2.10
C PHE A 66 0.83 -8.23 -1.02
N PHE A 67 1.77 -7.36 -1.37
CA PHE A 67 2.75 -6.78 -0.45
C PHE A 67 2.65 -5.26 -0.42
N LEU A 68 2.47 -4.74 0.79
CA LEU A 68 2.45 -3.31 1.10
C LEU A 68 3.44 -3.09 2.23
N GLY A 69 4.29 -2.08 2.08
CA GLY A 69 5.35 -1.80 3.04
C GLY A 69 6.06 -0.49 2.71
N SER A 70 7.16 -0.25 3.40
CA SER A 70 8.03 0.87 3.03
C SER A 70 8.62 0.61 1.64
N ASN A 71 8.48 1.58 0.74
CA ASN A 71 9.04 1.51 -0.62
C ASN A 71 10.51 1.12 -0.60
N LYS A 72 11.30 1.64 0.35
CA LYS A 72 12.72 1.32 0.49
C LYS A 72 12.98 -0.14 0.87
N VAL A 73 12.08 -0.75 1.64
CA VAL A 73 12.16 -2.16 2.03
C VAL A 73 11.80 -3.04 0.84
N LEU A 74 10.73 -2.70 0.09
CA LEU A 74 10.35 -3.43 -1.12
C LEU A 74 11.43 -3.34 -2.21
N GLN A 75 12.06 -2.18 -2.38
CA GLN A 75 13.20 -2.02 -3.30
C GLN A 75 14.40 -2.90 -2.93
N VAL A 76 14.72 -3.01 -1.64
CA VAL A 76 15.80 -3.91 -1.18
C VAL A 76 15.42 -5.38 -1.36
N ALA A 77 14.14 -5.70 -1.20
CA ALA A 77 13.66 -7.06 -1.38
C ALA A 77 13.79 -7.56 -2.82
N LEU A 78 13.59 -6.69 -3.83
CA LEU A 78 13.73 -7.03 -5.25
C LEU A 78 15.18 -6.89 -5.77
N GLY A 79 15.95 -5.96 -5.19
CA GLY A 79 17.27 -5.55 -5.69
C GLY A 79 17.25 -4.11 -6.20
N ARG A 80 18.21 -3.30 -5.77
CA ARG A 80 18.33 -1.88 -6.18
C ARG A 80 19.15 -1.71 -7.45
N GLU A 81 20.14 -2.58 -7.63
CA GLU A 81 21.10 -2.60 -8.72
C GLU A 81 21.20 -4.03 -9.24
N ALA A 82 21.69 -4.18 -10.47
CA ALA A 82 21.80 -5.48 -11.15
C ALA A 82 22.59 -6.53 -10.34
N ALA A 83 23.56 -6.08 -9.53
CA ALA A 83 24.38 -6.97 -8.69
C ALA A 83 23.60 -7.59 -7.51
N ASP A 84 22.56 -6.91 -7.02
CA ASP A 84 21.75 -7.31 -5.86
C ASP A 84 20.36 -7.84 -6.28
N GLU A 85 20.14 -8.05 -7.57
CA GLU A 85 18.85 -8.52 -8.07
C GLU A 85 18.59 -9.97 -7.68
N VAL A 86 17.40 -10.21 -7.14
CA VAL A 86 16.95 -11.58 -6.82
C VAL A 86 16.72 -12.40 -8.10
N ARG A 87 16.31 -11.72 -9.18
CA ARG A 87 16.04 -12.30 -10.49
C ARG A 87 16.35 -11.25 -11.56
N GLU A 88 16.71 -11.70 -12.75
CA GLU A 88 17.07 -10.81 -13.86
C GLU A 88 15.99 -9.74 -14.13
N ASN A 89 16.43 -8.50 -14.27
CA ASN A 89 15.64 -7.29 -14.55
C ASN A 89 14.77 -6.78 -13.38
N MET A 90 14.94 -7.28 -12.15
CA MET A 90 14.14 -6.85 -11.00
C MET A 90 14.49 -5.44 -10.50
N SER A 91 15.70 -4.92 -10.76
CA SER A 91 16.03 -3.53 -10.42
C SER A 91 15.27 -2.54 -11.29
N GLN A 92 14.80 -2.95 -12.47
CA GLN A 92 13.95 -2.11 -13.30
C GLN A 92 12.60 -1.88 -12.63
N LEU A 93 12.00 -2.94 -12.07
CA LEU A 93 10.76 -2.83 -11.28
C LEU A 93 10.97 -2.02 -10.00
N SER A 94 12.11 -2.19 -9.32
CA SER A 94 12.38 -1.47 -8.07
C SER A 94 12.43 0.05 -8.26
N LYS A 95 12.88 0.53 -9.44
CA LYS A 95 12.87 1.96 -9.82
C LYS A 95 11.46 2.56 -9.92
N LEU A 96 10.44 1.73 -10.20
CA LEU A 96 9.04 2.15 -10.30
C LEU A 96 8.35 2.28 -8.93
N ILE A 97 8.93 1.72 -7.87
CA ILE A 97 8.36 1.76 -6.51
C ILE A 97 8.57 3.15 -5.88
N LYS A 98 7.70 4.10 -6.23
CA LYS A 98 7.72 5.49 -5.72
C LYS A 98 6.30 5.98 -5.40
N GLY A 99 6.13 6.61 -4.23
CA GLY A 99 4.82 7.11 -3.77
C GLY A 99 3.94 6.03 -3.16
N HIS A 100 2.62 6.09 -3.40
CA HIS A 100 1.64 5.13 -2.90
C HIS A 100 1.54 3.91 -3.83
N VAL A 101 2.41 2.95 -3.59
CA VAL A 101 2.60 1.79 -4.47
C VAL A 101 2.67 0.51 -3.65
N GLY A 102 2.15 -0.58 -4.21
CA GLY A 102 2.28 -1.94 -3.70
C GLY A 102 2.76 -2.91 -4.77
N LEU A 103 3.13 -4.11 -4.34
CA LEU A 103 3.48 -5.23 -5.21
C LEU A 103 2.40 -6.29 -5.18
N LEU A 104 2.10 -6.85 -6.35
CA LEU A 104 1.21 -7.98 -6.54
C LEU A 104 1.98 -9.08 -7.25
N PHE A 105 2.16 -10.21 -6.57
CA PHE A 105 2.66 -11.44 -7.17
C PHE A 105 1.46 -12.30 -7.53
N THR A 106 1.40 -12.84 -8.73
CA THR A 106 0.21 -13.57 -9.18
C THR A 106 0.53 -14.54 -10.31
N GLU A 107 -0.30 -15.57 -10.41
CA GLU A 107 -0.35 -16.50 -11.54
C GLU A 107 -1.30 -16.00 -12.65
N LEU A 108 -2.07 -14.95 -12.38
CA LEU A 108 -3.06 -14.44 -13.32
C LEU A 108 -2.42 -13.59 -14.44
N PRO A 109 -2.99 -13.65 -15.66
CA PRO A 109 -2.58 -12.77 -16.74
C PRO A 109 -2.96 -11.32 -16.44
N LEU A 110 -2.22 -10.39 -17.06
CA LEU A 110 -2.39 -8.94 -16.85
C LEU A 110 -3.83 -8.46 -17.07
N GLU A 111 -4.54 -9.02 -18.05
CA GLU A 111 -5.91 -8.64 -18.39
C GLU A 111 -6.86 -8.89 -17.22
N LYS A 112 -6.84 -10.11 -16.66
CA LYS A 112 -7.64 -10.45 -15.48
C LYS A 112 -7.28 -9.60 -14.27
N VAL A 113 -5.99 -9.33 -14.07
CA VAL A 113 -5.56 -8.44 -12.98
C VAL A 113 -6.13 -7.04 -13.15
N LYS A 114 -6.16 -6.50 -14.38
CA LYS A 114 -6.75 -5.18 -14.63
C LYS A 114 -8.26 -5.16 -14.36
N GLU A 115 -8.99 -6.14 -14.87
CA GLU A 115 -10.45 -6.27 -14.64
C GLU A 115 -10.77 -6.28 -13.13
N GLU A 116 -9.99 -7.05 -12.37
CA GLU A 116 -10.15 -7.15 -10.91
C GLU A 116 -9.89 -5.83 -10.19
N PHE A 117 -8.98 -4.99 -10.68
CA PHE A 117 -8.68 -3.69 -10.08
C PHE A 117 -9.67 -2.60 -10.52
N GLU A 118 -10.16 -2.65 -11.75
CA GLU A 118 -11.17 -1.72 -12.26
C GLU A 118 -12.50 -1.85 -11.50
N GLY A 119 -12.82 -3.05 -11.03
CA GLY A 119 -14.00 -3.29 -10.18
C GLY A 119 -13.91 -2.72 -8.76
N VAL A 120 -12.71 -2.28 -8.30
CA VAL A 120 -12.52 -1.78 -6.93
C VAL A 120 -12.50 -0.25 -6.92
N VAL A 121 -13.63 0.34 -7.27
CA VAL A 121 -13.86 1.79 -7.19
C VAL A 121 -15.02 2.05 -6.23
N GLU A 122 -14.70 2.69 -5.11
CA GLU A 122 -15.70 3.08 -4.11
C GLU A 122 -15.76 4.62 -3.99
N PRO A 123 -16.96 5.21 -3.89
CA PRO A 123 -17.11 6.64 -3.60
C PRO A 123 -16.55 6.95 -2.21
N GLU A 124 -15.76 8.01 -2.12
CA GLU A 124 -15.11 8.41 -0.87
C GLU A 124 -15.17 9.92 -0.65
N PHE A 125 -15.26 10.31 0.62
CA PHE A 125 -15.22 11.72 1.01
C PHE A 125 -13.88 12.36 0.62
N ALA A 126 -13.96 13.59 0.10
CA ALA A 126 -12.76 14.35 -0.23
C ALA A 126 -11.94 14.64 1.03
N LYS A 127 -10.62 14.39 0.95
CA LYS A 127 -9.67 14.80 1.99
C LYS A 127 -9.24 16.25 1.79
N ALA A 128 -8.89 16.92 2.89
CA ALA A 128 -8.31 18.26 2.82
C ALA A 128 -7.10 18.28 1.87
N GLY A 129 -7.08 19.25 0.94
CA GLY A 129 -6.06 19.36 -0.12
C GLY A 129 -6.34 18.55 -1.38
N ALA A 130 -7.41 17.73 -1.42
CA ALA A 130 -7.84 17.10 -2.67
C ALA A 130 -8.49 18.13 -3.61
N LYS A 131 -8.13 18.08 -4.89
CA LYS A 131 -8.80 18.87 -5.92
C LYS A 131 -10.25 18.37 -6.09
N ALA A 132 -11.21 19.27 -5.96
CA ALA A 132 -12.61 18.96 -6.19
C ALA A 132 -12.83 18.53 -7.65
N LYS A 133 -13.60 17.47 -7.83
CA LYS A 133 -14.01 17.00 -9.18
C LYS A 133 -15.16 17.83 -9.74
N GLU A 134 -16.01 18.35 -8.85
CA GLU A 134 -17.24 19.06 -9.18
C GLU A 134 -17.38 20.27 -8.25
N THR A 135 -18.11 21.28 -8.71
CA THR A 135 -18.45 22.45 -7.89
C THR A 135 -19.70 22.11 -7.08
N VAL A 136 -19.60 22.21 -5.75
CA VAL A 136 -20.75 22.01 -4.86
C VAL A 136 -21.28 23.38 -4.45
N SER A 137 -22.54 23.66 -4.77
CA SER A 137 -23.25 24.89 -4.39
C SER A 137 -24.49 24.56 -3.57
N PHE A 138 -24.76 25.34 -2.53
CA PHE A 138 -25.96 25.17 -1.70
C PHE A 138 -27.00 26.25 -2.04
N SER A 139 -28.25 25.85 -2.19
CA SER A 139 -29.37 26.78 -2.34
C SER A 139 -29.69 27.47 -1.01
N LYS A 140 -30.15 28.72 -1.08
CA LYS A 140 -30.59 29.46 0.12
C LYS A 140 -31.79 28.76 0.76
N GLY A 141 -31.74 28.56 2.08
CA GLY A 141 -32.81 27.91 2.83
C GLY A 141 -32.28 27.24 4.09
N LYS A 142 -33.17 26.53 4.80
CA LYS A 142 -32.78 25.69 5.92
C LYS A 142 -31.95 24.51 5.41
N VAL A 143 -30.79 24.28 6.03
CA VAL A 143 -29.95 23.10 5.76
C VAL A 143 -30.26 22.09 6.85
N ASP A 144 -30.87 20.97 6.50
CA ASP A 144 -31.10 19.88 7.46
C ASP A 144 -29.88 18.94 7.45
N GLY A 145 -29.20 18.84 8.58
CA GLY A 145 -28.14 17.86 8.81
C GLY A 145 -28.61 16.73 9.74
N PRO A 146 -27.88 15.60 9.81
CA PRO A 146 -28.20 14.50 10.72
C PRO A 146 -28.13 14.90 12.22
N HIS A 147 -27.67 16.11 12.53
CA HIS A 147 -27.58 16.64 13.90
C HIS A 147 -28.37 17.94 14.14
N GLY A 148 -29.26 18.33 13.22
CA GLY A 148 -30.08 19.54 13.35
C GLY A 148 -29.35 20.80 12.91
#